data_AF-A0A843M5J0-F1
#
_entry.id   AF-A0A843M5J0-F1
#
_cell.length_a   1.000
_cell.length_b   1.000
_cell.length_c   1.000
_cell.angle_alpha   90.00
_cell.angle_beta   90.00
_cell.angle_gamma   90.00
#
_symmetry.space_group_name_H-M   'P 1'
#
loop_
_entity.id
_entity.type
_entity.pdbx_description
1 polymer ?
#
loop_
_entity_poly.entity_id
_entity_poly.type
_entity_poly.pdbx_seq_one_letter_code
_entity_poly.pdbx_strand_id
1 'polypeptide(L)' 'MKWKKIGNILILDNKFTVQSDKQLKELSDKHKVKTVMKVDHIHGTKREPVIKLLYGEDTETINKENGCLF' A
#
# COMPACT_ATOMS: atom_id res chain seq x y z
N MET A 1 -5.90 2.99 12.32
CA MET A 1 -4.63 3.56 11.81
C MET A 1 -4.93 4.17 10.45
N LYS A 2 -4.24 5.24 10.01
CA LYS A 2 -4.58 5.94 8.75
C LYS A 2 -4.06 5.24 7.48
N TRP A 3 -3.01 4.44 7.61
CA TRP A 3 -2.37 3.65 6.54
C TRP A 3 -1.48 2.57 7.17
N LYS A 4 -1.08 1.58 6.38
CA LYS A 4 -0.12 0.53 6.75
C LYS A 4 1.02 0.48 5.73
N LYS A 5 2.26 0.35 6.19
CA LYS A 5 3.43 0.16 5.32
C LYS A 5 3.85 -1.31 5.33
N ILE A 6 4.14 -1.86 4.15
CA ILE A 6 4.67 -3.21 3.95
C ILE A 6 5.82 -3.07 2.95
N GLY A 7 7.06 -3.28 3.37
CA GLY A 7 8.24 -3.05 2.52
C GLY A 7 8.22 -1.67 1.83
N ASN A 8 8.27 -1.68 0.50
CA ASN A 8 8.21 -0.48 -0.36
C ASN A 8 6.79 -0.12 -0.83
N ILE A 9 5.76 -0.58 -0.11
CA ILE A 9 4.36 -0.41 -0.45
C ILE A 9 3.62 0.26 0.71
N LEU A 10 2.77 1.24 0.40
CA LEU A 10 1.87 1.88 1.36
C LEU A 10 0.41 1.56 1.03
N ILE A 11 -0.28 0.94 1.98
CA ILE A 11 -1.70 0.61 1.89
C ILE A 11 -2.49 1.68 2.65
N LEU A 12 -3.34 2.42 1.93
CA LEU A 12 -4.20 3.44 2.51
C LEU A 12 -5.45 2.80 3.11
N ASP A 13 -5.94 3.38 4.21
CA ASP A 13 -7.24 3.00 4.79
C ASP A 13 -8.39 3.37 3.83
N ASN A 14 -9.49 2.62 3.87
CA ASN A 14 -10.66 2.89 3.04
C ASN A 14 -11.24 4.29 3.28
N LYS A 15 -11.12 4.80 4.51
CA LYS A 15 -11.54 6.16 4.89
C LYS A 15 -10.64 7.26 4.35
N PHE A 16 -9.47 6.94 3.80
CA PHE A 16 -8.55 7.93 3.25
C PHE A 16 -9.02 8.37 1.86
N THR A 17 -9.41 9.62 1.69
CA THR A 17 -9.79 10.16 0.37
C THR A 17 -8.57 10.70 -0.35
N VAL A 18 -8.32 10.16 -1.55
CA VAL A 18 -7.30 10.70 -2.47
C VAL A 18 -7.88 11.94 -3.13
N GLN A 19 -7.19 13.07 -2.98
CA GLN A 19 -7.63 14.36 -3.53
C GLN A 19 -6.92 14.68 -4.85
N SER A 20 -5.70 14.18 -5.05
CA SER A 20 -4.93 14.39 -6.29
C SER A 20 -3.75 13.42 -6.40
N ASP A 21 -3.22 13.27 -7.61
CA ASP A 21 -1.99 12.48 -7.86
C ASP A 21 -0.76 13.10 -7.20
N LYS A 22 -0.73 14.43 -7.05
CA LYS A 22 0.34 15.13 -6.34
C LYS A 22 0.43 14.69 -4.88
N GLN A 23 -0.72 14.52 -4.23
CA GLN A 23 -0.80 14.01 -2.86
C GLN A 23 -0.26 12.58 -2.75
N LEU A 24 -0.52 11.73 -3.74
CA LEU A 24 -0.01 10.36 -3.78
C LEU A 24 1.51 10.33 -3.92
N LYS A 25 2.07 11.18 -4.78
CA LYS A 25 3.51 11.33 -4.92
C LYS A 25 4.16 11.83 -3.63
N GLU A 26 3.60 12.87 -3.00
CA GLU A 26 4.09 13.38 -1.72
C GLU A 26 4.05 12.32 -0.61
N LEU A 27 3.00 11.48 -0.58
CA LEU A 27 2.92 10.34 0.33
C LEU A 27 4.01 9.30 0.05
N SER A 28 4.24 9.00 -1.24
CA SER A 28 5.26 8.06 -1.68
C SER A 28 6.64 8.48 -1.21
N ASP A 29 6.98 9.75 -1.46
CA ASP A 29 8.26 10.36 -1.09
C ASP A 29 8.43 10.41 0.44
N LYS A 30 7.39 10.85 1.16
CA LYS A 30 7.39 10.95 2.63
C LYS A 30 7.60 9.60 3.31
N HIS A 31 6.96 8.55 2.80
CA HIS A 31 7.04 7.21 3.38
C HIS A 31 8.17 6.36 2.79
N LYS A 32 8.91 6.88 1.80
CA LYS A 32 9.97 6.16 1.07
C LYS A 32 9.44 4.82 0.56
N VAL A 33 8.36 4.87 -0.20
CA VAL A 33 7.71 3.73 -0.84
C VAL A 33 7.66 3.98 -2.35
N LYS A 34 7.57 2.90 -3.13
CA LYS A 34 7.42 2.96 -4.60
C LYS A 34 5.95 2.94 -5.02
N THR A 35 5.12 2.27 -4.23
CA THR A 35 3.73 1.99 -4.58
C THR A 35 2.79 2.43 -3.48
N VAL A 36 1.68 3.07 -3.86
CA VAL A 36 0.55 3.39 -2.98
C VAL A 36 -0.70 2.71 -3.51
N MET A 37 -1.39 1.97 -2.66
CA MET A 37 -2.59 1.22 -3.04
C MET A 37 -3.67 1.22 -1.96
N LYS A 38 -4.86 0.74 -2.32
CA LYS A 38 -5.96 0.43 -1.42
C LYS A 38 -6.36 -1.02 -1.53
N VAL A 39 -6.86 -1.58 -0.42
CA VAL A 39 -7.51 -2.89 -0.40
C VAL A 39 -9.01 -2.66 -0.41
N ASP A 40 -9.68 -3.12 -1.46
CA ASP A 40 -11.13 -2.96 -1.59
C ASP A 40 -11.86 -3.97 -0.69
N HIS A 41 -11.65 -5.26 -0.95
CA HIS A 41 -12.19 -6.35 -0.15
C HIS A 41 -11.27 -7.58 -0.17
N ILE A 42 -11.51 -8.51 0.74
CA ILE A 42 -10.78 -9.78 0.86
C ILE A 42 -11.74 -10.90 0.52
N HIS A 43 -11.34 -11.84 -0.32
CA HIS A 43 -12.21 -12.93 -0.76
C HIS A 43 -11.46 -14.27 -0.89
N GLY A 44 -12.23 -15.33 -1.09
CA GLY A 44 -11.72 -16.69 -1.28
C GLY A 44 -11.18 -17.35 -0.01
N THR A 45 -10.90 -18.65 -0.12
CA THR A 45 -10.34 -19.46 0.99
C THR A 45 -8.90 -19.05 1.33
N LYS A 46 -8.14 -18.58 0.33
CA LYS A 46 -6.79 -18.05 0.48
C LYS A 46 -6.74 -16.64 1.09
N ARG A 47 -7.90 -15.98 1.25
CA ARG A 47 -8.01 -14.59 1.71
C ARG A 47 -7.17 -13.62 0.88
N GLU A 48 -7.26 -13.74 -0.44
CA GLU A 48 -6.56 -12.86 -1.36
C GLU A 48 -7.24 -11.48 -1.38
N PRO A 49 -6.50 -10.38 -1.18
CA PRO A 49 -7.05 -9.05 -1.24
C PRO A 49 -7.24 -8.60 -2.70
N VAL A 50 -8.40 -8.02 -3.00
CA VAL A 50 -8.57 -7.23 -4.22
C VAL A 50 -7.99 -5.85 -3.98
N ILE A 51 -6.95 -5.51 -4.73
CA ILE A 51 -6.21 -4.26 -4.58
C ILE A 51 -6.52 -3.28 -5.70
N LYS A 52 -6.48 -2.00 -5.37
CA LYS A 52 -6.53 -0.89 -6.32
C LYS A 52 -5.24 -0.10 -6.23
N LEU A 53 -4.44 -0.18 -7.29
CA LEU A 53 -3.25 0.66 -7.45
C LEU A 53 -3.66 2.12 -7.63
N LEU A 54 -3.01 3.00 -6.88
CA LEU A 54 -3.24 4.44 -6.94
C LEU A 54 -1.99 5.16 -7.47
N TYR A 55 -0.81 4.65 -7.14
CA TYR A 55 0.48 5.18 -7.58
C TYR A 55 1.52 4.06 -7.64
N GLY A 56 2.38 4.10 -8.66
CA GLY A 56 3.37 3.05 -8.93
C GLY A 56 2.79 1.86 -9.69
N GLU A 57 3.65 0.89 -10.01
CA GLU A 57 3.31 -0.28 -10.83
C GLU A 57 3.58 -1.61 -10.10
N ASP A 58 4.51 -1.62 -9.14
CA ASP A 58 4.96 -2.85 -8.47
C ASP A 58 4.04 -3.23 -7.30
N THR A 59 3.61 -4.49 -7.24
CA THR A 59 2.84 -5.07 -6.12
C THR A 59 3.66 -6.02 -5.25
N GLU A 60 4.90 -6.33 -5.66
CA GLU A 60 5.82 -7.21 -4.94
C GLU A 60 6.87 -6.41 -4.17
N THR A 61 7.22 -6.89 -2.98
CA THR A 61 8.22 -6.22 -2.15
C THR A 61 8.79 -7.17 -1.10
N ILE A 62 9.97 -6.84 -0.59
CA ILE A 62 10.54 -7.50 0.59
C ILE A 62 10.13 -6.71 1.83
N ASN A 63 9.41 -7.34 2.74
CA ASN A 63 9.01 -6.76 4.01
C ASN A 63 9.98 -7.18 5.12
N LYS A 64 10.38 -6.23 5.99
CA LYS A 64 11.17 -6.53 7.18
C LYS A 64 10.32 -6.37 8.43
N GLU A 65 10.13 -7.46 9.16
CA GLU A 65 9.37 -7.49 10.40
C GLU A 65 10.10 -8.33 11.44
N ASN A 66 10.28 -7.80 12.65
CA ASN A 66 10.98 -8.46 13.76
C ASN A 66 12.38 -9.01 13.41
N GLY A 67 13.08 -8.35 12.48
CA GLY A 67 14.42 -8.76 12.03
C GLY A 67 14.42 -9.78 10.87
N CYS A 68 13.27 -10.36 10.54
CA CYS A 68 13.11 -11.31 9.44
C CYS A 68 12.70 -10.61 8.14
N LEU A 69 13.06 -11.21 7.01
CA LEU A 69 12.67 -10.77 5.67
C LEU A 69 11.60 -11.72 5.12
N PHE A 70 10.58 -11.14 4.49
CA PHE A 70 9.46 -11.81 3.84
C PHE A 70 9.31 -11.30 2.42
#